data_AF-A0A512AGE1-F1
#
_entry.id   AF-A0A512AGE1-F1
#
_cell.length_a   1.000
_cell.length_b   1.000
_cell.length_c   1.000
_cell.angle_alpha   90.00
_cell.angle_beta   90.00
_cell.angle_gamma   90.00
#
_symmetry.space_group_name_H-M   'P 1'
#
loop_
_entity.id
_entity.type
_entity.pdbx_description
1 polymer ?
#
loop_
_entity_poly.entity_id
_entity_poly.type
_entity_poly.pdbx_seq_one_letter_code
_entity_poly.pdbx_strand_id
1 'polypeptide(L)'
;MKEDYLKLALLNAICKTDFVETTKKWLPVERMEDIFHKALARHFQDIGIEIGDKYKDIVNIFIDDLKNNQAIFIEGDEFTGHYFKMPISNVINYYNIIRSGSEVGIRISNLGDGAFTKALINIARSDGVEMGKYDQEIESNISDVDRVSSDFPASDRTVSLNHNQISQFDEQTSELIDAVERLNGIDGESGFREIIIGQLKAGRELIRAGNFKLYALQWTLIEGLKFLALRYEKETVGALAGALLAVLVKQVGLG
;
A
#
# COMPACT_ATOMS: atom_id res chain seq x y z
N MET A 1 -21.02 -11.85 -11.36
CA MET A 1 -19.57 -12.00 -11.59
C MET A 1 -18.82 -10.67 -11.57
N LYS A 2 -19.06 -9.70 -12.48
CA LYS A 2 -18.38 -8.37 -12.40
C LYS A 2 -18.69 -7.64 -11.10
N GLU A 3 -19.96 -7.63 -10.70
CA GLU A 3 -20.45 -6.96 -9.49
C GLU A 3 -19.91 -7.58 -8.20
N ASP A 4 -19.90 -8.91 -8.10
CA ASP A 4 -19.29 -9.62 -6.97
C ASP A 4 -17.79 -9.35 -6.87
N TYR A 5 -17.11 -9.28 -8.01
CA TYR A 5 -15.67 -8.99 -8.07
C TYR A 5 -15.38 -7.56 -7.61
N LEU A 6 -16.15 -6.60 -8.11
CA LEU A 6 -16.10 -5.19 -7.73
C LEU A 6 -16.30 -5.06 -6.22
N LYS A 7 -17.39 -5.62 -5.69
CA LYS A 7 -17.71 -5.58 -4.26
C LYS A 7 -16.53 -6.11 -3.45
N LEU A 8 -16.05 -7.32 -3.71
CA LEU A 8 -14.99 -7.95 -2.92
C LEU A 8 -13.65 -7.24 -2.98
N ALA A 9 -13.27 -6.70 -4.14
CA ALA A 9 -12.04 -5.92 -4.27
C ALA A 9 -12.13 -4.63 -3.43
N LEU A 10 -13.25 -3.90 -3.51
CA LEU A 10 -13.44 -2.67 -2.73
C LEU A 10 -13.55 -2.98 -1.22
N LEU A 11 -14.18 -4.09 -0.84
CA LEU A 11 -14.21 -4.55 0.55
C LEU A 11 -12.81 -4.85 1.09
N ASN A 12 -11.98 -5.53 0.30
CA ASN A 12 -10.59 -5.80 0.66
C ASN A 12 -9.80 -4.50 0.86
N ALA A 13 -10.03 -3.48 0.01
CA ALA A 13 -9.43 -2.16 0.19
C ALA A 13 -9.79 -1.58 1.55
N ILE A 14 -11.10 -1.49 1.85
CA ILE A 14 -11.55 -0.95 3.13
C ILE A 14 -10.94 -1.72 4.31
N CYS A 15 -10.97 -3.05 4.29
CA CYS A 15 -10.45 -3.88 5.38
C CYS A 15 -8.93 -3.86 5.55
N LYS A 16 -8.17 -3.45 4.52
CA LYS A 16 -6.71 -3.26 4.60
C LYS A 16 -6.33 -1.92 5.24
N THR A 17 -7.26 -0.97 5.33
CA THR A 17 -7.02 0.30 5.99
C THR A 17 -6.91 0.09 7.51
N ASP A 18 -5.93 0.75 8.13
CA ASP A 18 -5.82 0.75 9.57
C ASP A 18 -6.93 1.59 10.23
N PHE A 19 -7.80 0.93 11.00
CA PHE A 19 -8.86 1.55 11.81
C PHE A 19 -8.50 1.66 13.30
N VAL A 20 -7.21 1.63 13.66
CA VAL A 20 -6.74 1.64 15.06
C VAL A 20 -7.36 2.73 15.91
N GLU A 21 -7.56 3.95 15.40
CA GLU A 21 -8.24 5.01 16.16
C GLU A 21 -9.74 4.77 16.33
N THR A 22 -10.39 4.25 15.27
CA THR A 22 -11.82 3.99 15.18
C THR A 22 -12.28 2.86 16.11
N THR A 23 -11.38 1.94 16.42
CA THR A 23 -11.69 0.72 17.18
C THR A 23 -11.70 0.92 18.70
N LYS A 24 -11.07 1.99 19.18
CA LYS A 24 -10.90 2.27 20.63
C LYS A 24 -12.03 3.09 21.23
N LYS A 25 -12.86 3.76 20.43
CA LYS A 25 -13.86 4.73 20.90
C LYS A 25 -15.22 4.46 20.26
N TRP A 26 -16.28 4.88 20.95
CA TRP A 26 -17.59 5.05 20.34
C TRP A 26 -17.55 6.31 19.47
N LEU A 27 -18.06 6.22 18.24
CA LEU A 27 -18.09 7.31 17.28
C LEU A 27 -19.52 7.59 16.83
N PRO A 28 -19.88 8.85 16.53
CA PRO A 28 -21.23 9.15 16.04
C PRO A 28 -21.54 8.42 14.72
N VAL A 29 -22.74 7.86 14.59
CA VAL A 29 -23.16 7.08 13.41
C VAL A 29 -23.10 7.90 12.11
N GLU A 30 -23.36 9.20 12.17
CA GLU A 30 -23.27 10.11 11.04
C GLU A 30 -21.86 10.22 10.43
N ARG A 31 -20.81 9.80 11.16
CA ARG A 31 -19.43 9.77 10.65
C ARG A 31 -19.06 8.44 10.00
N MET A 32 -19.88 7.40 10.14
CA MET A 32 -19.54 6.05 9.72
C MET A 32 -19.28 5.98 8.21
N GLU A 33 -20.18 6.52 7.40
CA GLU A 33 -20.04 6.53 5.94
C GLU A 33 -18.76 7.24 5.49
N ASP A 34 -18.50 8.44 6.04
CA ASP A 34 -17.29 9.23 5.73
C ASP A 34 -16.00 8.48 6.07
N ILE A 35 -15.97 7.77 7.21
CA ILE A 35 -14.79 6.98 7.63
C ILE A 35 -14.50 5.85 6.62
N PHE A 36 -15.52 5.08 6.24
CA PHE A 36 -15.36 3.97 5.31
C PHE A 36 -15.05 4.46 3.89
N HIS A 37 -15.69 5.55 3.46
CA HIS A 37 -15.43 6.15 2.17
C HIS A 37 -13.99 6.67 2.07
N LYS A 38 -13.48 7.35 3.12
CA LYS A 38 -12.08 7.79 3.17
C LYS A 38 -11.10 6.63 3.17
N ALA A 39 -11.41 5.54 3.87
CA ALA A 39 -10.59 4.32 3.82
C ALA A 39 -10.48 3.78 2.39
N LEU A 40 -11.60 3.68 1.68
CA LEU A 40 -11.61 3.28 0.28
C LEU A 40 -10.85 4.26 -0.62
N ALA A 41 -11.12 5.56 -0.48
CA ALA A 41 -10.52 6.61 -1.30
C ALA A 41 -9.00 6.65 -1.16
N ARG A 42 -8.47 6.40 0.05
CA ARG A 42 -7.02 6.34 0.29
C ARG A 42 -6.33 5.31 -0.61
N HIS A 43 -6.90 4.11 -0.74
CA HIS A 43 -6.32 3.07 -1.60
C HIS A 43 -6.30 3.43 -3.09
N PHE A 44 -7.28 4.22 -3.57
CA PHE A 44 -7.26 4.74 -4.93
C PHE A 44 -6.31 5.93 -5.08
N GLN A 45 -6.24 6.79 -4.07
CA GLN A 45 -5.32 7.92 -4.06
C GLN A 45 -3.86 7.46 -4.07
N ASP A 46 -3.52 6.40 -3.34
CA ASP A 46 -2.19 5.80 -3.32
C ASP A 46 -1.74 5.29 -4.71
N ILE A 47 -2.68 5.08 -5.63
CA ILE A 47 -2.44 4.66 -7.02
C ILE A 47 -2.76 5.77 -8.04
N GLY A 48 -2.91 7.02 -7.59
CA GLY A 48 -3.12 8.18 -8.46
C GLY A 48 -4.53 8.33 -9.04
N ILE A 49 -5.53 7.70 -8.42
CA ILE A 49 -6.93 7.72 -8.88
C ILE A 49 -7.81 8.46 -7.87
N GLU A 50 -8.55 9.47 -8.35
CA GLU A 50 -9.55 10.17 -7.54
C GLU A 50 -10.94 9.62 -7.82
N ILE A 51 -11.52 8.89 -6.87
CA ILE A 51 -12.81 8.22 -7.07
C ILE A 51 -14.03 9.10 -6.79
N GLY A 52 -13.87 10.24 -6.11
CA GLY A 52 -14.99 11.04 -5.61
C GLY A 52 -16.05 10.16 -4.91
N ASP A 53 -17.33 10.45 -5.11
CA ASP A 53 -18.44 9.66 -4.54
C ASP A 53 -18.79 8.37 -5.32
N LYS A 54 -17.99 7.98 -6.33
CA LYS A 54 -18.36 6.91 -7.30
C LYS A 54 -18.79 5.58 -6.65
N TYR A 55 -18.17 5.21 -5.53
CA TYR A 55 -18.39 3.93 -4.86
C TYR A 55 -19.13 4.06 -3.52
N LYS A 56 -19.81 5.18 -3.28
CA LYS A 56 -20.55 5.45 -2.04
C LYS A 56 -21.64 4.42 -1.76
N ASP A 57 -22.38 3.99 -2.76
CA ASP A 57 -23.42 2.96 -2.62
C ASP A 57 -22.85 1.60 -2.18
N ILE A 58 -21.66 1.24 -2.68
CA ILE A 58 -20.98 0.00 -2.29
C ILE A 58 -20.50 0.07 -0.85
N VAL A 59 -20.01 1.24 -0.42
CA VAL A 59 -19.66 1.50 0.99
C VAL A 59 -20.89 1.33 1.88
N ASN A 60 -22.05 1.85 1.48
CA ASN A 60 -23.29 1.72 2.26
C ASN A 60 -23.77 0.27 2.36
N ILE A 61 -23.73 -0.48 1.25
CA ILE A 61 -24.03 -1.92 1.26
C ILE A 61 -23.10 -2.64 2.23
N PHE A 62 -21.80 -2.32 2.25
CA PHE A 62 -20.86 -2.94 3.16
C PHE A 62 -21.13 -2.61 4.63
N ILE A 63 -21.46 -1.35 4.92
CA ILE A 63 -21.81 -0.90 6.27
C ILE A 63 -23.02 -1.69 6.77
N ASP A 64 -24.06 -1.85 5.95
CA ASP A 64 -25.26 -2.59 6.33
C ASP A 64 -24.96 -4.09 6.51
N ASP A 65 -24.14 -4.65 5.64
CA ASP A 65 -23.60 -6.01 5.77
C ASP A 65 -22.87 -6.21 7.12
N LEU A 66 -22.03 -5.26 7.53
CA LEU A 66 -21.33 -5.30 8.83
C LEU A 66 -22.29 -5.19 10.03
N LYS A 67 -23.32 -4.36 9.94
CA LYS A 67 -24.36 -4.25 10.99
C LYS A 67 -25.13 -5.58 11.12
N ASN A 68 -25.58 -6.12 9.99
CA ASN A 68 -26.38 -7.35 9.94
C ASN A 68 -25.60 -8.57 10.48
N ASN A 69 -24.27 -8.57 10.35
CA ASN A 69 -23.41 -9.63 10.82
C ASN A 69 -22.76 -9.34 12.19
N GLN A 70 -23.25 -8.33 12.93
CA GLN A 70 -22.75 -7.95 14.26
C GLN A 70 -21.24 -7.65 14.29
N ALA A 71 -20.69 -7.20 13.16
CA ALA A 71 -19.31 -6.73 13.07
C ALA A 71 -19.18 -5.28 13.56
N ILE A 72 -20.27 -4.52 13.49
CA ILE A 72 -20.42 -3.19 14.07
C ILE A 72 -21.57 -3.23 15.09
N PHE A 73 -21.36 -2.57 16.23
CA PHE A 73 -22.38 -2.36 17.26
C PHE A 73 -22.87 -0.92 17.18
N ILE A 74 -24.17 -0.71 17.29
CA ILE A 74 -24.79 0.62 17.38
C ILE A 74 -25.54 0.70 18.70
N GLU A 75 -25.25 1.74 19.47
CA GLU A 75 -25.90 2.04 20.76
C GLU A 75 -26.31 3.52 20.80
N GLY A 76 -27.25 3.85 21.67
CA GLY A 76 -27.75 5.21 21.85
C GLY A 76 -29.26 5.32 21.64
N ASP A 77 -29.75 6.54 21.75
CA ASP A 77 -31.16 6.88 21.68
C ASP A 77 -31.36 8.33 21.17
N GLU A 78 -32.60 8.82 21.22
CA GLU A 78 -32.95 10.18 20.78
C GLU A 78 -32.31 11.30 21.63
N PHE A 79 -31.86 11.00 22.86
CA PHE A 79 -31.29 11.99 23.78
C PHE A 79 -29.77 12.01 23.74
N THR A 80 -29.16 10.84 23.61
CA THR A 80 -27.70 10.66 23.58
C THR A 80 -27.15 10.81 22.17
N GLY A 81 -27.97 10.57 21.14
CA GLY A 81 -27.53 10.35 19.78
C GLY A 81 -27.11 8.89 19.57
N HIS A 82 -26.96 8.48 18.32
CA HIS A 82 -26.55 7.11 18.00
C HIS A 82 -25.05 7.06 17.76
N TYR A 83 -24.38 6.12 18.43
CA TYR A 83 -22.95 5.87 18.30
C TYR A 83 -22.72 4.45 17.81
N PHE A 84 -21.63 4.27 17.09
CA PHE A 84 -21.16 2.96 16.69
C PHE A 84 -19.80 2.63 17.30
N LYS A 85 -19.58 1.34 17.47
CA LYS A 85 -18.28 0.76 17.82
C LYS A 85 -18.00 -0.39 16.87
N MET A 86 -16.77 -0.43 16.39
CA MET A 86 -16.33 -1.41 15.41
C MET A 86 -15.10 -2.15 15.95
N PRO A 87 -15.26 -3.29 16.63
CA PRO A 87 -14.11 -4.07 17.06
C PRO A 87 -13.40 -4.66 15.84
N ILE A 88 -12.10 -4.36 15.71
CA ILE A 88 -11.31 -4.77 14.54
C ILE A 88 -11.32 -6.29 14.32
N SER A 89 -11.34 -7.06 15.41
CA SER A 89 -11.44 -8.52 15.37
C SER A 89 -12.71 -8.98 14.67
N ASN A 90 -13.84 -8.32 14.90
CA ASN A 90 -15.12 -8.73 14.32
C ASN A 90 -15.17 -8.40 12.83
N VAL A 91 -14.67 -7.23 12.44
CA VAL A 91 -14.56 -6.83 11.02
C VAL A 91 -13.61 -7.76 10.26
N ILE A 92 -12.43 -8.06 10.82
CA ILE A 92 -11.47 -8.99 10.22
C ILE A 92 -12.08 -10.39 10.10
N ASN A 93 -12.78 -10.87 11.13
CA ASN A 93 -13.44 -12.17 11.09
C ASN A 93 -14.52 -12.22 10.01
N TYR A 94 -15.38 -11.20 9.95
CA TYR A 94 -16.41 -11.08 8.91
C TYR A 94 -15.80 -11.05 7.51
N TYR A 95 -14.77 -10.23 7.32
CA TYR A 95 -14.05 -10.15 6.05
C TYR A 95 -13.43 -11.50 5.65
N ASN A 96 -12.81 -12.22 6.59
CA ASN A 96 -12.25 -13.55 6.32
C ASN A 96 -13.32 -14.58 5.93
N ILE A 97 -14.51 -14.52 6.51
CA ILE A 97 -15.64 -15.37 6.13
C ILE A 97 -16.04 -15.08 4.67
N ILE A 98 -16.24 -13.82 4.31
CA ILE A 98 -16.61 -13.45 2.94
C ILE A 98 -15.50 -13.83 1.96
N ARG A 99 -14.24 -13.51 2.30
CA ARG A 99 -13.07 -13.75 1.46
C ARG A 99 -12.88 -15.24 1.18
N SER A 100 -13.00 -16.09 2.21
CA SER A 100 -12.88 -17.54 2.05
C SER A 100 -14.08 -18.18 1.36
N GLY A 101 -15.25 -17.55 1.42
CA GLY A 101 -16.46 -17.99 0.71
C GLY A 101 -16.53 -17.60 -0.77
N SER A 102 -15.52 -16.88 -1.30
CA SER A 102 -15.52 -16.40 -2.69
C SER A 102 -14.25 -16.74 -3.44
N GLU A 103 -14.39 -17.29 -4.65
CA GLU A 103 -13.27 -17.54 -5.57
C GLU A 103 -12.45 -16.26 -5.86
N VAL A 104 -13.11 -15.11 -5.91
CA VAL A 104 -12.44 -13.82 -6.15
C VAL A 104 -11.57 -13.44 -4.96
N GLY A 105 -12.11 -13.58 -3.74
CA GLY A 105 -11.38 -13.27 -2.51
C GLY A 105 -10.14 -14.14 -2.35
N ILE A 106 -10.27 -15.44 -2.64
CA ILE A 106 -9.16 -16.39 -2.66
C ILE A 106 -8.13 -16.00 -3.73
N ARG A 107 -8.57 -15.67 -4.95
CA ARG A 107 -7.69 -15.31 -6.06
C ARG A 107 -6.88 -14.04 -5.77
N ILE A 108 -7.53 -12.97 -5.33
CA ILE A 108 -6.85 -11.70 -4.98
C ILE A 108 -5.85 -11.94 -3.85
N SER A 109 -6.21 -12.75 -2.85
CA SER A 109 -5.30 -13.07 -1.75
C SER A 109 -4.07 -13.87 -2.19
N ASN A 110 -4.23 -14.82 -3.13
CA ASN A 110 -3.13 -15.67 -3.59
C ASN A 110 -2.16 -14.94 -4.52
N LEU A 111 -2.67 -13.97 -5.30
CA LEU A 111 -1.88 -13.23 -6.27
C LEU A 111 -1.15 -12.01 -5.66
N GLY A 112 -1.45 -11.65 -4.41
CA GLY A 112 -0.74 -10.59 -3.68
C GLY A 112 -1.15 -9.16 -4.06
N ASP A 113 -0.39 -8.20 -3.55
CA ASP A 113 -0.73 -6.77 -3.60
C ASP A 113 -0.68 -6.18 -5.02
N GLY A 114 0.24 -6.62 -5.87
CA GLY A 114 0.31 -6.16 -7.26
C GLY A 114 -0.95 -6.51 -8.07
N ALA A 115 -1.50 -7.71 -7.88
CA ALA A 115 -2.75 -8.12 -8.51
C ALA A 115 -3.96 -7.37 -7.94
N PHE A 116 -3.95 -7.07 -6.65
CA PHE A 116 -4.97 -6.24 -6.01
C PHE A 116 -4.96 -4.81 -6.57
N THR A 117 -3.79 -4.18 -6.69
CA THR A 117 -3.63 -2.86 -7.30
C THR A 117 -4.13 -2.85 -8.74
N LYS A 118 -3.73 -3.82 -9.56
CA LYS A 118 -4.23 -3.97 -10.94
C LYS A 118 -5.75 -4.16 -10.98
N ALA A 119 -6.34 -4.84 -10.01
CA ALA A 119 -7.78 -4.98 -9.91
C ALA A 119 -8.48 -3.63 -9.68
N LEU A 120 -7.97 -2.81 -8.76
CA LEU A 120 -8.51 -1.47 -8.49
C LEU A 120 -8.40 -0.54 -9.72
N ILE A 121 -7.25 -0.56 -10.41
CA ILE A 121 -7.05 0.21 -11.66
C ILE A 121 -8.08 -0.20 -12.72
N ASN A 122 -8.23 -1.51 -12.95
CA ASN A 122 -9.17 -2.01 -13.95
C ASN A 122 -10.62 -1.71 -13.59
N ILE A 123 -10.98 -1.74 -12.30
CA ILE A 123 -12.28 -1.34 -11.79
C ILE A 123 -12.55 0.13 -12.13
N ALA A 124 -11.66 1.04 -11.71
CA ALA A 124 -11.75 2.48 -11.97
C ALA A 124 -11.87 2.78 -13.47
N ARG A 125 -11.00 2.18 -14.29
CA ARG A 125 -11.02 2.31 -15.75
C ARG A 125 -12.34 1.84 -16.34
N SER A 126 -12.86 0.69 -15.88
CA SER A 126 -14.12 0.13 -16.40
C SER A 126 -15.36 0.96 -16.04
N ASP A 127 -15.26 1.73 -14.95
CA ASP A 127 -16.35 2.56 -14.44
C ASP A 127 -16.21 4.04 -14.84
N GLY A 128 -15.22 4.35 -15.67
CA GLY A 128 -15.00 5.67 -16.28
C GLY A 128 -14.45 6.71 -15.30
N VAL A 129 -13.74 6.28 -14.24
CA VAL A 129 -13.06 7.18 -13.32
C VAL A 129 -11.80 7.70 -14.02
N GLU A 130 -11.63 9.02 -14.06
CA GLU A 130 -10.43 9.64 -14.62
C GLU A 130 -9.21 9.25 -13.78
N MET A 131 -8.19 8.71 -14.44
CA MET A 131 -6.89 8.51 -13.81
C MET A 131 -6.14 9.84 -13.87
N GLY A 132 -5.53 10.24 -12.75
CA GLY A 132 -4.69 11.44 -12.73
C GLY A 132 -3.50 11.30 -13.69
N LYS A 133 -2.66 12.35 -13.80
CA LYS A 133 -1.46 12.39 -14.66
C LYS A 133 -0.38 11.32 -14.37
N TYR A 134 -0.68 10.34 -13.53
CA TYR A 134 0.13 9.18 -13.12
C TYR A 134 0.35 8.14 -14.24
N ASP A 135 -0.32 8.31 -15.39
CA ASP A 135 -0.60 7.27 -16.40
C ASP A 135 0.57 6.85 -17.32
N GLN A 136 1.81 7.35 -17.17
CA GLN A 136 2.86 7.05 -18.17
C GLN A 136 4.24 6.61 -17.66
N GLU A 137 4.70 7.02 -16.47
CA GLU A 137 6.06 6.68 -16.03
C GLU A 137 6.12 5.57 -14.97
N ILE A 138 5.02 5.30 -14.27
CA ILE A 138 4.98 4.31 -13.19
C ILE A 138 4.45 2.96 -13.66
N GLU A 139 3.51 2.90 -14.61
CA GLU A 139 3.08 1.63 -15.20
C GLU A 139 4.25 0.92 -15.92
N SER A 140 5.19 1.64 -16.55
CA SER A 140 6.40 1.02 -17.10
C SER A 140 7.31 0.49 -15.98
N ASN A 141 7.56 1.29 -14.95
CA ASN A 141 8.56 0.95 -13.93
C ASN A 141 8.07 -0.06 -12.87
N ILE A 142 6.76 -0.10 -12.55
CA ILE A 142 6.19 -1.06 -11.58
C ILE A 142 5.81 -2.38 -12.26
N SER A 143 5.32 -2.35 -13.52
CA SER A 143 4.94 -3.59 -14.20
C SER A 143 6.15 -4.48 -14.53
N ASP A 144 7.34 -3.91 -14.68
CA ASP A 144 8.57 -4.65 -14.89
C ASP A 144 9.11 -5.27 -13.58
N VAL A 145 8.94 -4.60 -12.43
CA VAL A 145 9.34 -5.14 -11.12
C VAL A 145 8.52 -6.39 -10.73
N ASP A 146 7.22 -6.43 -11.07
CA ASP A 146 6.34 -7.59 -10.79
C ASP A 146 6.49 -8.73 -11.81
N ARG A 147 6.98 -8.46 -13.03
CA ARG A 147 7.15 -9.48 -14.09
C ARG A 147 8.35 -10.40 -13.87
N VAL A 148 9.32 -10.01 -13.05
CA VAL A 148 10.54 -10.81 -12.80
C VAL A 148 10.30 -11.95 -11.79
N SER A 149 9.07 -12.14 -11.31
CA SER A 149 8.71 -13.21 -10.37
C SER A 149 8.48 -14.60 -11.00
N SER A 150 8.36 -14.75 -12.33
CA SER A 150 7.86 -16.03 -12.89
C SER A 150 8.91 -17.01 -13.38
N ASP A 151 10.13 -16.59 -13.72
CA ASP A 151 11.03 -17.47 -14.49
C ASP A 151 12.27 -17.95 -13.73
N PHE A 152 12.65 -17.33 -12.61
CA PHE A 152 13.61 -17.85 -11.63
C PHE A 152 13.27 -17.29 -10.24
N PRO A 153 13.32 -18.08 -9.15
CA PRO A 153 13.06 -17.53 -7.82
C PRO A 153 14.11 -16.45 -7.52
N ALA A 154 13.66 -15.20 -7.41
CA ALA A 154 14.50 -14.04 -7.08
C ALA A 154 15.32 -14.24 -5.78
N SER A 155 14.93 -15.21 -4.94
CA SER A 155 15.65 -15.59 -3.72
C SER A 155 17.06 -16.13 -3.97
N ASP A 156 17.36 -16.68 -5.16
CA ASP A 156 18.67 -17.30 -5.39
C ASP A 156 19.65 -16.49 -6.22
N ARG A 157 19.21 -15.36 -6.78
CA ARG A 157 20.05 -14.50 -7.60
C ARG A 157 21.09 -13.77 -6.76
N THR A 158 22.36 -13.94 -7.12
CA THR A 158 23.46 -13.13 -6.60
C THR A 158 23.69 -11.95 -7.53
N VAL A 159 23.80 -10.75 -6.95
CA VAL A 159 24.15 -9.52 -7.67
C VAL A 159 25.58 -9.15 -7.31
N SER A 160 26.34 -8.76 -8.32
CA SER A 160 27.72 -8.28 -8.19
C SER A 160 27.81 -6.87 -8.79
N LEU A 161 28.27 -5.91 -8.00
CA LEU A 161 28.50 -4.53 -8.41
C LEU A 161 30.00 -4.30 -8.60
N ASN A 162 30.35 -3.49 -9.61
CA ASN A 162 31.73 -3.02 -9.77
C ASN A 162 32.01 -1.80 -8.88
N HIS A 163 33.29 -1.44 -8.74
CA HIS A 163 33.72 -0.35 -7.85
C HIS A 163 33.04 0.99 -8.13
N ASN A 164 32.82 1.33 -9.41
CA ASN A 164 32.17 2.59 -9.79
C ASN A 164 30.69 2.58 -9.39
N GLN A 165 30.00 1.46 -9.59
CA GLN A 165 28.60 1.28 -9.18
C GLN A 165 28.46 1.34 -7.66
N ILE A 166 29.36 0.68 -6.93
CA ILE A 166 29.38 0.73 -5.46
C ILE A 166 29.51 2.18 -4.98
N SER A 167 30.48 2.92 -5.52
CA SER A 167 30.69 4.33 -5.14
C SER A 167 29.47 5.19 -5.44
N GLN A 168 28.88 5.04 -6.63
CA GLN A 168 27.71 5.81 -7.03
C GLN A 168 26.52 5.54 -6.11
N PHE A 169 26.20 4.26 -5.86
CA PHE A 169 25.07 3.91 -5.00
C PHE A 169 25.32 4.26 -3.54
N ASP A 170 26.56 4.17 -3.04
CA ASP A 170 26.89 4.58 -1.68
C ASP A 170 26.64 6.07 -1.46
N GLU A 171 27.05 6.90 -2.42
CA GLU A 171 26.81 8.35 -2.39
C GLU A 171 25.32 8.66 -2.42
N GLN A 172 24.58 8.12 -3.41
CA GLN A 172 23.14 8.36 -3.56
C GLN A 172 22.34 7.87 -2.35
N THR A 173 22.70 6.71 -1.79
CA THR A 173 22.01 6.17 -0.61
C THR A 173 22.34 7.00 0.63
N SER A 174 23.56 7.54 0.74
CA SER A 174 23.94 8.42 1.85
C SER A 174 23.21 9.75 1.79
N GLU A 175 23.11 10.36 0.61
CA GLU A 175 22.33 11.59 0.40
C GLU A 175 20.86 11.40 0.79
N LEU A 176 20.25 10.27 0.40
CA LEU A 176 18.89 9.94 0.78
C LEU A 176 18.74 9.74 2.30
N ILE A 177 19.67 9.02 2.94
CA ILE A 177 19.64 8.82 4.40
C ILE A 177 19.71 10.18 5.11
N ASP A 178 20.61 11.07 4.70
CA ASP A 178 20.74 12.41 5.28
C ASP A 178 19.46 13.23 5.09
N ALA A 179 18.80 13.09 3.93
CA ALA A 179 17.53 13.76 3.66
C ALA A 179 16.40 13.22 4.56
N VAL A 180 16.32 11.90 4.77
CA VAL A 180 15.33 11.26 5.65
C VAL A 180 15.59 11.61 7.13
N GLU A 181 16.85 11.69 7.56
CA GLU A 181 17.22 12.09 8.93
C GLU A 181 16.80 13.52 9.26
N ARG A 182 16.72 14.41 8.26
CA ARG A 182 16.23 15.80 8.42
C ARG A 182 14.71 15.91 8.54
N LEU A 183 13.95 14.84 8.27
CA LEU A 183 12.50 14.85 8.44
C LEU A 183 12.15 14.82 9.94
N ASN A 184 11.23 15.69 10.36
CA ASN A 184 10.77 15.76 11.76
C ASN A 184 10.02 14.49 12.21
N GLY A 185 9.54 13.69 11.26
CA GLY A 185 8.89 12.40 11.47
C GLY A 185 8.40 11.82 10.14
N ILE A 186 8.11 10.52 10.13
CA ILE A 186 7.41 9.86 9.01
C ILE A 186 6.02 9.47 9.51
N ASP A 187 4.99 10.01 8.86
CA ASP A 187 3.57 9.72 9.14
C ASP A 187 3.08 9.97 10.58
N GLY A 188 3.83 10.74 11.36
CA GLY A 188 3.50 10.99 12.77
C GLY A 188 3.64 9.75 13.66
N GLU A 189 4.15 8.65 13.12
CA GLU A 189 4.40 7.42 13.87
C GLU A 189 5.79 7.45 14.51
N SER A 190 5.81 7.39 15.83
CA SER A 190 7.06 7.32 16.60
C SER A 190 7.81 6.03 16.30
N GLY A 191 9.06 6.11 15.87
CA GLY A 191 9.92 4.95 15.61
C GLY A 191 9.95 4.49 14.16
N PHE A 192 8.96 4.86 13.34
CA PHE A 192 8.88 4.38 11.96
C PHE A 192 9.99 4.99 11.08
N ARG A 193 10.32 6.26 11.31
CA ARG A 193 11.48 6.94 10.68
C ARG A 193 12.78 6.18 10.95
N GLU A 194 13.01 5.78 12.19
CA GLU A 194 14.21 5.05 12.62
C GLU A 194 14.29 3.66 11.97
N ILE A 195 13.15 2.99 11.76
CA ILE A 195 13.07 1.72 11.03
C ILE A 195 13.49 1.91 9.57
N ILE A 196 12.93 2.92 8.88
CA ILE A 196 13.29 3.22 7.49
C ILE A 196 14.78 3.56 7.37
N ILE A 197 15.31 4.43 8.24
CA ILE A 197 16.75 4.76 8.26
C ILE A 197 17.60 3.50 8.50
N GLY A 198 17.19 2.63 9.42
CA GLY A 198 17.87 1.36 9.70
C GLY A 198 17.90 0.44 8.48
N GLN A 199 16.78 0.33 7.76
CA GLN A 199 16.66 -0.40 6.50
C GLN A 199 17.60 0.16 5.43
N LEU A 200 17.53 1.47 5.16
CA LEU A 200 18.40 2.15 4.18
C LEU A 200 19.89 1.96 4.51
N LYS A 201 20.28 2.09 5.79
CA LYS A 201 21.66 1.86 6.24
C LYS A 201 22.09 0.42 5.99
N ALA A 202 21.25 -0.56 6.31
CA ALA A 202 21.54 -1.97 6.03
C ALA A 202 21.70 -2.25 4.52
N GLY A 203 20.80 -1.68 3.71
CA GLY A 203 20.87 -1.75 2.25
C GLY A 203 22.16 -1.16 1.68
N ARG A 204 22.60 -0.01 2.22
CA ARG A 204 23.87 0.62 1.85
C ARG A 204 25.07 -0.27 2.17
N GLU A 205 25.07 -0.95 3.32
CA GLU A 205 26.16 -1.88 3.66
C GLU A 205 26.18 -3.11 2.73
N LEU A 206 25.02 -3.59 2.25
CA LEU A 206 24.99 -4.60 1.18
C LEU A 206 25.62 -4.08 -0.11
N ILE A 207 25.29 -2.85 -0.52
CA ILE A 207 25.89 -2.20 -1.70
C ILE A 207 27.42 -2.12 -1.53
N ARG A 208 27.91 -1.68 -0.37
CA ARG A 208 29.35 -1.58 -0.06
C ARG A 208 30.07 -2.91 -0.13
N ALA A 209 29.41 -4.00 0.28
CA ALA A 209 29.97 -5.34 0.14
C ALA A 209 30.16 -5.76 -1.32
N GLY A 210 29.42 -5.16 -2.26
CA GLY A 210 29.54 -5.37 -3.70
C GLY A 210 29.02 -6.72 -4.21
N ASN A 211 28.79 -7.69 -3.33
CA ASN A 211 28.22 -9.00 -3.65
C ASN A 211 27.16 -9.39 -2.62
N PHE A 212 25.93 -9.61 -3.06
CA PHE A 212 24.82 -9.92 -2.16
C PHE A 212 23.72 -10.71 -2.88
N LYS A 213 22.85 -11.34 -2.09
CA LYS A 213 21.64 -11.97 -2.60
C LYS A 213 20.57 -10.92 -2.88
N LEU A 214 19.90 -11.00 -4.03
CA LEU A 214 18.94 -9.99 -4.47
C LEU A 214 17.80 -9.80 -3.47
N TYR A 215 17.28 -10.88 -2.87
CA TYR A 215 16.21 -10.76 -1.86
C TYR A 215 16.65 -9.93 -0.65
N ALA A 216 17.92 -10.01 -0.22
CA ALA A 216 18.41 -9.23 0.90
C ALA A 216 18.37 -7.72 0.57
N LEU A 217 18.75 -7.35 -0.65
CA LEU A 217 18.63 -5.97 -1.13
C LEU A 217 17.17 -5.54 -1.27
N GLN A 218 16.28 -6.44 -1.71
CA GLN A 218 14.86 -6.15 -1.81
C GLN A 218 14.27 -5.74 -0.46
N TRP A 219 14.47 -6.57 0.56
CA TRP A 219 13.93 -6.36 1.90
C TRP A 219 14.56 -5.17 2.64
N THR A 220 15.83 -4.87 2.39
CA THR A 220 16.55 -3.81 3.13
C THR A 220 16.48 -2.47 2.45
N LEU A 221 16.51 -2.41 1.12
CA LEU A 221 16.63 -1.14 0.39
C LEU A 221 15.42 -0.88 -0.51
N ILE A 222 15.07 -1.82 -1.39
CA ILE A 222 14.06 -1.57 -2.44
C ILE A 222 12.70 -1.25 -1.83
N GLU A 223 12.23 -2.01 -0.84
CA GLU A 223 10.93 -1.75 -0.21
C GLU A 223 10.90 -0.40 0.53
N GLY A 224 11.99 -0.04 1.20
CA GLY A 224 12.13 1.29 1.82
C GLY A 224 12.11 2.43 0.79
N LEU A 225 12.79 2.25 -0.34
CA LEU A 225 12.79 3.22 -1.44
C LEU A 225 11.40 3.36 -2.09
N LYS A 226 10.71 2.25 -2.35
CA LYS A 226 9.34 2.26 -2.89
C LYS A 226 8.40 3.01 -1.96
N PHE A 227 8.46 2.71 -0.67
CA PHE A 227 7.66 3.41 0.34
C PHE A 227 7.93 4.91 0.31
N LEU A 228 9.20 5.33 0.37
CA LEU A 228 9.57 6.74 0.37
C LEU A 228 9.17 7.45 -0.92
N ALA A 229 9.38 6.82 -2.09
CA ALA A 229 9.04 7.39 -3.38
C ALA A 229 7.53 7.63 -3.52
N LEU A 230 6.71 6.67 -3.11
CA LEU A 230 5.25 6.78 -3.16
C LEU A 230 4.71 7.75 -2.11
N ARG A 231 5.25 7.68 -0.88
CA ARG A 231 4.71 8.46 0.24
C ARG A 231 5.08 9.94 0.16
N TYR A 232 6.28 10.24 -0.30
CA TYR A 232 6.86 11.58 -0.35
C TYR A 232 6.99 12.13 -1.77
N GLU A 233 6.12 11.71 -2.69
CA GLU A 233 6.18 12.01 -4.13
C GLU A 233 6.39 13.51 -4.43
N LYS A 234 5.78 14.40 -3.64
CA LYS A 234 5.84 15.86 -3.81
C LYS A 234 6.98 16.54 -3.06
N GLU A 235 7.82 15.77 -2.39
CA GLU A 235 8.93 16.24 -1.60
C GLU A 235 10.26 15.76 -2.20
N THR A 236 11.34 16.47 -1.85
CA THR A 236 12.69 16.14 -2.33
C THR A 236 13.08 14.70 -1.99
N VAL A 237 12.66 14.19 -0.83
CA VAL A 237 12.95 12.80 -0.40
C VAL A 237 12.33 11.77 -1.34
N GLY A 238 11.08 11.97 -1.77
CA GLY A 238 10.43 11.05 -2.70
C GLY A 238 11.09 11.05 -4.08
N ALA A 239 11.48 12.24 -4.57
CA ALA A 239 12.21 12.35 -5.83
C ALA A 239 13.57 11.64 -5.79
N LEU A 240 14.34 11.81 -4.70
CA LEU A 240 15.62 11.11 -4.50
C LEU A 240 15.42 9.59 -4.41
N ALA A 241 14.42 9.14 -3.64
CA ALA A 241 14.12 7.72 -3.50
C ALA A 241 13.69 7.08 -4.82
N GLY A 242 12.83 7.76 -5.59
CA GLY A 242 12.37 7.30 -6.91
C GLY A 242 13.51 7.20 -7.93
N ALA A 243 14.39 8.20 -7.98
CA ALA A 243 15.55 8.18 -8.86
C ALA A 243 16.53 7.05 -8.51
N LEU A 244 16.84 6.88 -7.22
CA LEU A 244 17.70 5.79 -6.76
C LEU A 244 17.08 4.42 -7.04
N LEU A 245 15.78 4.26 -6.78
CA LEU A 245 15.03 3.03 -7.07
C LEU A 245 15.11 2.67 -8.56
N ALA A 246 14.88 3.63 -9.45
CA ALA A 246 14.93 3.41 -10.90
C ALA A 246 16.32 2.93 -11.37
N VAL A 247 17.39 3.58 -10.90
CA VAL A 247 18.77 3.19 -11.24
C VAL A 247 19.08 1.80 -10.68
N LEU A 248 18.66 1.52 -9.44
CA LEU A 248 18.95 0.27 -8.77
C LEU A 248 18.23 -0.91 -9.43
N VAL A 249 16.93 -0.79 -9.71
CA VAL A 249 16.12 -1.79 -10.43
C VAL A 249 16.74 -2.14 -11.78
N LYS A 250 17.12 -1.12 -12.56
CA LYS A 250 17.81 -1.32 -13.84
C LYS A 250 19.13 -2.08 -13.67
N GLN A 251 19.93 -1.71 -12.67
CA GLN A 251 21.25 -2.28 -12.46
C GLN A 251 21.22 -3.73 -11.96
N VAL A 252 20.22 -4.07 -11.14
CA VAL A 252 20.02 -5.45 -10.66
C VAL A 252 19.19 -6.29 -11.63
N GLY A 253 18.84 -5.77 -12.82
CA GLY A 253 18.05 -6.45 -13.84
C GLY A 253 16.67 -6.87 -13.34
N LEU A 254 16.00 -5.96 -12.64
CA LEU A 254 14.60 -6.04 -12.24
C LEU A 254 13.69 -5.15 -13.12
N GLY A 255 14.25 -4.51 -14.15
CA GLY A 255 13.55 -3.64 -15.11
C GLY A 255 14.17 -3.70 -16.49
#